data_AF-A0A022RPL2-F1
#
_entry.id   AF-A0A022RPL2-F1
#
_cell.length_a   1.000
_cell.length_b   1.000
_cell.length_c   1.000
_cell.angle_alpha   90.00
_cell.angle_beta   90.00
_cell.angle_gamma   90.00
#
_symmetry.space_group_name_H-M   'P 1'
#
loop_
_entity.id
_entity.type
_entity.pdbx_description
1 polymer ?
#
loop_
_entity_poly.entity_id
_entity_poly.type
_entity_poly.pdbx_seq_one_letter_code
_entity_poly.pdbx_strand_id
1 'polypeptide(L)'
;MGAMANNSTAADVGWEEVVATNERGRREVYYYLKRSDGGRNLVVVGKEKSNRHMSYNYAFEENNMLPYNLNRASRLKLRSRRDVVDWLNSLLS
;
A
#
# COMPACT_ATOMS: atom_id res chain seq x y z
N MET A 1 30.64 1.39 16.67
CA MET A 1 29.98 0.07 16.61
C MET A 1 28.82 0.20 15.64
N GLY A 2 28.98 -0.37 14.44
CA GLY A 2 28.08 -0.16 13.30
C GLY A 2 26.76 -0.90 13.47
N ALA A 3 25.66 -0.21 13.15
CA ALA A 3 24.33 -0.80 13.03
C ALA A 3 24.37 -1.87 11.93
N MET A 4 24.22 -3.12 12.32
CA MET A 4 24.03 -4.23 11.40
C MET A 4 22.65 -4.06 10.77
N ALA A 5 22.60 -3.43 9.59
CA ALA A 5 21.46 -3.46 8.69
C ALA A 5 21.26 -4.93 8.27
N ASN A 6 20.47 -5.64 9.05
CA ASN A 6 19.95 -6.95 8.75
C ASN A 6 19.08 -6.84 7.50
N ASN A 7 19.73 -7.04 6.35
CA ASN A 7 19.13 -7.27 5.04
C ASN A 7 18.45 -8.65 4.99
N SER A 8 17.71 -8.99 6.05
CA SER A 8 16.72 -10.05 6.01
C SER A 8 15.62 -9.54 5.10
N THR A 9 15.24 -10.31 4.09
CA THR A 9 14.00 -10.16 3.34
C THR A 9 12.85 -10.00 4.33
N ALA A 10 12.58 -8.77 4.74
CA ALA A 10 11.58 -8.45 5.74
C ALA A 10 10.25 -8.77 5.09
N ALA A 11 9.76 -9.99 5.33
CA ALA A 11 8.44 -10.39 4.91
C ALA A 11 7.47 -9.32 5.42
N ASP A 12 6.67 -8.76 4.50
CA ASP A 12 5.57 -7.90 4.90
C ASP A 12 4.69 -8.71 5.85
N VAL A 13 4.44 -8.17 7.04
CA VAL A 13 3.71 -8.85 8.13
C VAL A 13 2.26 -8.39 8.21
N GLY A 14 1.91 -7.33 7.50
CA GLY A 14 0.58 -6.75 7.56
C GLY A 14 0.41 -5.56 6.62
N TRP A 15 -0.79 -4.99 6.64
CA TRP A 15 -1.08 -3.70 6.01
C TRP A 15 -1.92 -2.84 6.97
N GLU A 16 -1.96 -1.54 6.72
CA GLU A 16 -2.69 -0.56 7.52
C GLU A 16 -3.39 0.44 6.61
N GLU A 17 -4.68 0.64 6.86
CA GLU A 17 -5.50 1.69 6.23
C GLU A 17 -5.48 2.94 7.09
N VAL A 18 -5.03 4.06 6.53
CA VAL A 18 -4.98 5.37 7.19
C VAL A 18 -5.83 6.34 6.39
N VAL A 19 -6.90 6.84 7.00
CA VAL A 19 -7.71 7.91 6.40
C VAL A 19 -7.04 9.24 6.69
N ALA A 20 -6.48 9.88 5.66
CA ALA A 20 -5.76 11.13 5.82
C ALA A 20 -6.65 12.36 5.80
N THR A 21 -7.64 12.37 4.92
CA THR A 21 -8.64 13.45 4.86
C THR A 21 -10.02 12.87 4.76
N ASN A 22 -10.96 13.49 5.46
CA ASN A 22 -12.38 13.17 5.40
C ASN A 22 -13.16 14.48 5.59
N GLU A 23 -13.22 15.30 4.54
CA GLU A 23 -13.89 16.59 4.55
C GLU A 23 -14.99 16.64 3.49
N ARG A 24 -16.23 16.96 3.90
CA ARG A 24 -17.41 17.30 3.07
C ARG A 24 -17.43 16.67 1.67
N GLY A 25 -17.29 15.34 1.58
CA GLY A 25 -17.42 14.57 0.33
C GLY A 25 -16.10 14.20 -0.37
N ARG A 26 -14.95 14.62 0.16
CA ARG A 26 -13.62 14.18 -0.27
C ARG A 26 -12.97 13.37 0.85
N ARG A 27 -12.71 12.09 0.57
CA ARG A 27 -11.99 11.17 1.44
C ARG A 27 -10.70 10.72 0.76
N GLU A 28 -9.57 10.86 1.43
CA GLU A 28 -8.29 10.34 0.96
C GLU A 28 -7.80 9.28 1.94
N VAL A 29 -7.53 8.09 1.42
CA VAL A 29 -7.15 6.91 2.17
C VAL A 29 -5.80 6.44 1.67
N TYR A 30 -4.88 6.23 2.59
CA TYR A 30 -3.56 5.70 2.33
C TYR A 30 -3.48 4.28 2.87
N TYR A 31 -2.94 3.38 2.06
CA TYR A 31 -2.69 2.00 2.45
C TYR A 31 -1.19 1.80 2.55
N TYR A 32 -0.75 1.43 3.75
CA TYR A 32 0.64 1.16 4.07
C TYR A 32 0.84 -0.34 4.22
N LEU A 33 1.90 -0.89 3.64
CA LEU A 33 2.40 -2.22 4.00
C LEU A 33 3.31 -2.10 5.21
N LYS A 34 3.06 -2.94 6.21
CA LYS A 34 3.89 -3.06 7.41
C LYS A 34 4.94 -4.13 7.16
N ARG A 35 6.20 -3.73 7.28
CA ARG A 35 7.34 -4.63 7.17
C ARG A 35 7.70 -5.17 8.55
N SER A 36 8.25 -6.38 8.60
CA SER A 36 8.71 -6.96 9.86
C SER A 36 9.83 -6.18 10.54
N ASP A 37 10.52 -5.27 9.83
CA ASP A 37 11.54 -4.38 10.39
C ASP A 37 10.96 -3.21 11.19
N GLY A 38 9.63 -3.04 11.22
CA GLY A 38 8.97 -1.89 11.85
C GLY A 38 8.76 -0.71 10.89
N GLY A 39 9.32 -0.78 9.68
CA GLY A 39 9.03 0.13 8.59
C GLY A 39 7.61 0.01 8.03
N ARG A 40 7.13 1.09 7.43
CA ARG A 40 5.87 1.12 6.68
C ARG A 40 6.06 1.77 5.32
N ASN A 41 5.56 1.13 4.26
CA ASN A 41 5.69 1.62 2.89
C ASN A 41 4.31 1.96 2.35
N LEU A 42 4.12 3.18 1.87
CA LEU A 42 2.88 3.59 1.21
C LEU A 42 2.78 2.88 -0.14
N VAL A 43 1.71 2.11 -0.35
CA VAL A 43 1.55 1.31 -1.57
C VAL A 43 0.35 1.69 -2.41
N VAL A 44 -0.73 2.17 -1.79
CA VAL A 44 -1.93 2.60 -2.50
C VAL A 44 -2.48 3.88 -1.87
N VAL A 45 -2.88 4.82 -2.71
CA VAL A 45 -3.67 6.00 -2.36
C VAL A 45 -5.05 5.86 -2.97
N GLY A 46 -6.07 5.68 -2.14
CA GLY A 46 -7.47 5.83 -2.50
C GLY A 46 -7.89 7.29 -2.41
N LYS A 47 -8.14 7.93 -3.54
CA LYS A 47 -8.75 9.25 -3.62
C LYS A 47 -10.24 9.09 -3.91
N GLU A 48 -11.06 9.34 -2.91
CA GLU A 48 -12.51 9.35 -3.02
C GLU A 48 -12.96 10.81 -3.11
N LYS A 49 -13.14 11.32 -4.33
CA LYS A 49 -13.54 12.71 -4.58
C LYS A 49 -15.06 12.92 -4.44
N SER A 50 -15.81 11.83 -4.51
CA SER A 50 -17.27 11.73 -4.34
C SER A 50 -17.67 10.25 -4.25
N ASN A 51 -18.90 9.97 -3.80
CA ASN A 51 -19.43 8.59 -3.67
C ASN A 51 -19.35 7.77 -4.98
N ARG A 52 -19.33 8.44 -6.14
CA ARG A 52 -19.21 7.80 -7.48
C ARG A 52 -17.82 7.94 -8.12
N HIS A 53 -16.92 8.69 -7.49
CA HIS A 53 -15.60 9.00 -8.03
C HIS A 53 -14.52 8.60 -7.02
N MET A 54 -14.39 7.29 -6.83
CA MET A 54 -13.27 6.69 -6.13
C MET A 54 -12.20 6.30 -7.15
N SER A 55 -10.94 6.63 -6.85
CA SER A 55 -9.80 6.27 -7.68
C SER A 55 -8.69 5.75 -6.77
N TYR A 56 -8.29 4.50 -6.97
CA TYR A 56 -7.20 3.89 -6.24
C TYR A 56 -5.96 3.88 -7.14
N ASN A 57 -4.96 4.65 -6.74
CA ASN A 57 -3.71 4.77 -7.45
C ASN A 57 -2.61 4.11 -6.63
N TYR A 58 -1.73 3.38 -7.31
CA TYR A 58 -0.49 2.90 -6.73
C TYR A 58 0.39 4.08 -6.35
N ALA A 59 0.89 4.05 -5.12
CA ALA A 59 1.61 5.14 -4.48
C ALA A 59 3.11 4.87 -4.35
N PHE A 60 3.55 3.69 -4.75
CA PHE A 60 4.95 3.35 -4.75
C PHE A 60 5.63 4.05 -5.93
N GLU A 61 6.73 4.76 -5.64
CA GLU A 61 7.57 5.33 -6.68
C GLU A 61 8.38 4.20 -7.33
N GLU A 62 8.39 4.14 -8.66
CA GLU A 62 9.11 3.13 -9.47
C GLU A 62 10.63 3.08 -9.21
N ASN A 63 11.15 3.95 -8.34
CA ASN A 63 12.56 4.04 -8.02
C ASN A 63 12.92 3.20 -6.79
N ASN A 64 13.36 1.98 -7.11
CA ASN A 64 14.41 1.22 -6.41
C ASN A 64 14.01 0.24 -5.30
N MET A 65 13.55 -0.96 -5.71
CA MET A 65 13.32 -2.16 -4.89
C MET A 65 11.91 -2.30 -4.30
N LEU A 66 10.90 -2.27 -5.16
CA LEU A 66 9.65 -2.92 -4.78
C LEU A 66 9.92 -4.42 -4.60
N PRO A 67 9.43 -5.05 -3.51
CA PRO A 67 9.51 -6.50 -3.41
C PRO A 67 8.88 -7.10 -4.67
N TYR A 68 9.54 -8.09 -5.27
CA TYR A 68 9.15 -8.71 -6.54
C TYR A 68 7.64 -9.08 -6.60
N ASN A 69 7.06 -9.39 -5.44
CA ASN A 69 5.62 -9.64 -5.25
C ASN A 69 4.74 -8.45 -5.64
N LEU A 70 5.15 -7.22 -5.31
CA LEU A 70 4.42 -6.00 -5.67
C LEU A 70 4.46 -5.72 -7.17
N ASN A 71 5.56 -6.07 -7.86
CA ASN A 71 5.71 -5.91 -9.30
C ASN A 71 4.79 -6.87 -10.10
N ARG A 72 4.60 -8.11 -9.62
CA ARG A 72 3.57 -8.99 -10.19
C ARG A 72 2.18 -8.43 -9.99
N ALA A 73 1.92 -7.94 -8.80
CA ALA A 73 0.59 -7.57 -8.36
C ALA A 73 0.18 -6.16 -8.83
N SER A 74 1.12 -5.29 -9.23
CA SER A 74 0.87 -3.96 -9.80
C SER A 74 0.18 -4.00 -11.17
N ARG A 75 0.09 -5.17 -11.81
CA ARG A 75 -0.73 -5.36 -13.01
C ARG A 75 -2.23 -5.44 -12.74
N LEU A 76 -2.63 -5.60 -11.47
CA LEU A 76 -4.05 -5.61 -11.11
C LEU A 76 -4.59 -4.18 -11.14
N LYS A 77 -5.84 -4.02 -11.59
CA LYS A 77 -6.45 -2.70 -11.70
C LYS A 77 -7.32 -2.51 -10.45
N LEU A 78 -6.82 -1.75 -9.48
CA LEU A 78 -7.55 -1.45 -8.25
C LEU A 78 -8.74 -0.54 -8.57
N ARG A 79 -9.93 -1.14 -8.73
CA ARG A 79 -11.15 -0.41 -9.08
C ARG A 79 -12.02 -0.12 -7.86
N SER A 80 -11.87 -0.89 -6.79
CA SER A 80 -12.64 -0.79 -5.56
C SER A 80 -11.77 -0.98 -4.33
N ARG A 81 -12.24 -0.51 -3.16
CA ARG A 81 -11.60 -0.79 -1.85
C ARG A 81 -11.34 -2.29 -1.65
N ARG A 82 -12.30 -3.12 -2.05
CA ARG A 82 -12.20 -4.57 -1.94
C ARG A 82 -11.07 -5.16 -2.81
N ASP A 83 -10.87 -4.63 -4.01
CA ASP A 83 -9.72 -5.01 -4.85
C ASP A 83 -8.40 -4.62 -4.17
N VAL A 84 -8.33 -3.46 -3.50
CA VAL A 84 -7.14 -3.04 -2.73
C VAL A 84 -6.86 -4.01 -1.60
N VAL A 85 -7.88 -4.38 -0.83
CA VAL A 85 -7.73 -5.29 0.30
C VAL A 85 -7.35 -6.70 -0.15
N ASP A 86 -7.99 -7.22 -1.20
CA ASP A 86 -7.68 -8.54 -1.77
C ASP A 86 -6.24 -8.59 -2.29
N TRP A 87 -5.83 -7.53 -3.01
CA TRP A 87 -4.46 -7.34 -3.46
C TRP A 87 -3.47 -7.30 -2.30
N LEU A 88 -3.73 -6.52 -1.25
CA LEU A 88 -2.88 -6.45 -0.06
C LEU A 88 -2.76 -7.82 0.64
N ASN A 89 -3.86 -8.56 0.75
CA ASN A 89 -3.82 -9.91 1.32
C ASN A 89 -3.02 -10.89 0.44
N SER A 90 -3.12 -10.78 -0.89
CA SER A 90 -2.31 -11.58 -1.81
C SER A 90 -0.80 -11.32 -1.69
N LEU A 91 -0.38 -10.19 -1.09
CA LEU A 91 1.05 -9.88 -0.84
C LEU A 91 1.56 -10.49 0.47
N LEU A 92 0.66 -10.74 1.42
CA LEU A 92 0.97 -11.31 2.73
C LEU A 92 0.84 -12.85 2.76
N SER A 93 0.35 -13.44 1.67
CA SER A 93 -0.01 -14.85 1.58
C SER A 93 1.11 -15.76 1.08
#